data_AF-A0A1E1WAL7-F1
#
_entry.id   AF-A0A1E1WAL7-F1
#
_cell.length_a   1.000
_cell.length_b   1.000
_cell.length_c   1.000
_cell.angle_alpha   90.00
_cell.angle_beta   90.00
_cell.angle_gamma   90.00
#
_symmetry.space_group_name_H-M   'P 1'
#
loop_
_entity.id
_entity.type
_entity.pdbx_description
1 polymer ?
#
loop_
_entity_poly.entity_id
_entity_poly.type
_entity_poly.pdbx_seq_one_letter_code
_entity_poly.pdbx_strand_id
1 'polypeptide(L)'
;MHTAGTDAAGQSLISPGSCMREFRTRPCIECNGLGRCNYFATAVSYWLSTIDDNKMFQRPEQQTLKSDQVSKVSRCAVCMRRRPAPPAGGFSTGGDVDSVPNAVVRRPRPVRPRYRSGPYRRGYRVVNGRQRRQ
;
A
#
# COMPACT_ATOMS: atom_id res chain seq x y z
N MET A 1 -4.67 0.80 12.46
CA MET A 1 -6.12 0.72 12.10
C MET A 1 -6.89 0.37 13.36
N HIS A 2 -8.20 0.56 13.37
CA HIS A 2 -9.04 0.18 14.51
C HIS A 2 -10.40 -0.31 14.02
N THR A 3 -11.03 -1.13 14.84
CA THR A 3 -12.42 -1.57 14.66
C THR A 3 -13.24 -1.25 15.89
N ALA A 4 -14.51 -0.94 15.71
CA ALA A 4 -15.50 -0.75 16.77
C ALA A 4 -16.80 -1.41 16.30
N GLY A 5 -17.15 -2.55 16.91
CA GLY A 5 -18.27 -3.36 16.42
C GLY A 5 -18.01 -3.87 14.99
N THR A 6 -18.88 -3.49 14.05
CA THR A 6 -18.75 -3.83 12.62
C THR A 6 -17.95 -2.80 11.82
N ASP A 7 -17.69 -1.64 12.41
CA ASP A 7 -17.02 -0.55 11.72
C ASP A 7 -15.50 -0.69 11.82
N ALA A 8 -14.81 -0.36 10.73
CA ALA A 8 -13.37 -0.43 10.63
C ALA A 8 -12.84 0.85 9.99
N ALA A 9 -11.79 1.42 10.57
CA ALA A 9 -11.13 2.60 10.03
C ALA A 9 -9.60 2.44 10.02
N GLY A 10 -9.00 2.86 8.91
CA GLY A 10 -7.57 2.82 8.65
C GLY A 10 -6.93 4.21 8.68
N GLN A 11 -5.61 4.24 8.83
CA GLN A 11 -4.80 5.43 8.60
C GLN A 11 -3.76 5.11 7.54
N SER A 12 -3.50 6.05 6.64
CA SER A 12 -2.43 5.91 5.65
C SER A 12 -1.08 5.87 6.36
N LEU A 13 -0.23 4.89 6.04
CA LEU A 13 1.07 4.73 6.71
C LEU A 13 2.03 5.91 6.47
N ILE A 14 1.85 6.64 5.37
CA ILE A 14 2.61 7.87 5.06
C ILE A 14 2.05 9.12 5.75
N SER A 15 0.85 9.05 6.32
CA SER A 15 0.25 10.17 7.05
C SER A 15 0.84 10.25 8.47
N PRO A 16 1.06 11.44 9.03
CA PRO A 16 1.41 11.60 10.44
C PRO A 16 0.43 10.91 11.41
N GLY A 17 -0.83 10.71 11.00
CA GLY A 17 -1.85 10.01 11.79
C GLY A 17 -1.57 8.52 12.04
N SER A 18 -0.64 7.90 11.30
CA SER A 18 -0.19 6.54 11.59
C SER A 18 0.80 6.45 12.76
N CYS A 19 1.37 7.59 13.21
CA CYS A 19 2.48 7.64 14.15
C CYS A 19 2.09 8.27 15.49
N MET A 20 1.43 7.49 16.35
CA MET A 20 1.05 7.95 17.69
C MET A 20 2.24 8.02 18.64
N ARG A 21 2.34 9.12 19.40
CA ARG A 21 3.45 9.35 20.36
C ARG A 21 3.41 8.37 21.54
N GLU A 22 2.22 8.07 22.02
CA GLU A 22 1.99 7.16 23.15
C GLU A 22 1.23 5.94 22.65
N PHE A 23 1.73 4.75 22.99
CA PHE A 23 1.02 3.51 22.70
C PHE A 23 -0.13 3.33 23.68
N ARG A 24 -1.30 2.97 23.15
CA ARG A 24 -2.48 2.60 23.94
C ARG A 24 -3.15 1.41 23.29
N THR A 25 -3.44 0.37 24.07
CA THR A 25 -4.19 -0.80 23.57
C THR A 25 -5.58 -0.42 23.05
N ARG A 26 -6.16 0.66 23.59
CA ARG A 26 -7.48 1.19 23.23
C ARG A 26 -7.39 2.71 23.06
N PRO A 27 -6.97 3.20 21.88
CA PRO A 27 -6.70 4.62 21.64
C PRO A 27 -7.97 5.45 21.36
N CYS A 28 -9.11 4.80 21.11
CA CYS A 28 -10.37 5.46 20.77
C CYS A 28 -11.42 5.21 21.86
N ILE A 29 -12.20 6.24 22.17
CA ILE A 29 -13.43 6.16 22.96
C ILE A 29 -14.62 6.25 22.00
N GLU A 30 -15.67 5.48 22.26
CA GLU A 30 -16.88 5.50 21.45
C GLU A 30 -17.98 6.24 22.20
N CYS A 31 -18.69 7.13 21.50
CA CYS A 31 -19.77 7.93 22.06
C CYS A 31 -21.07 7.67 21.29
N ASN A 32 -22.19 7.60 22.00
CA ASN A 32 -23.51 7.47 21.38
C ASN A 32 -24.20 8.83 21.21
N GLY A 33 -25.31 8.85 20.46
CA GLY A 33 -26.09 10.07 20.22
C GLY A 33 -26.76 10.68 21.46
N LEU A 34 -26.76 9.99 22.60
CA LEU A 34 -27.23 10.51 23.89
C LEU A 34 -26.12 11.22 24.69
N GLY A 35 -24.93 11.37 24.12
CA GLY A 35 -23.78 12.02 24.75
C GLY A 35 -23.06 11.15 25.78
N ARG A 36 -23.30 9.84 25.81
CA ARG A 36 -22.58 8.90 26.69
C ARG A 36 -21.40 8.31 25.93
N CYS A 37 -20.23 8.35 26.54
CA CYS A 37 -19.00 7.80 25.98
C CYS A 37 -18.46 6.66 26.84
N ASN A 38 -17.97 5.60 26.21
CA ASN A 38 -17.37 4.48 26.93
C ASN A 38 -16.28 3.81 26.09
N TYR A 39 -15.42 3.08 26.80
CA TYR A 39 -14.50 2.16 26.19
C TYR A 39 -15.18 0.79 26.12
N PHE A 40 -15.61 0.37 24.93
CA PHE A 40 -16.22 -0.96 24.71
C PHE A 40 -15.19 -2.06 24.39
N ALA A 41 -15.36 -3.24 24.98
CA ALA A 41 -14.41 -4.36 24.82
C ALA A 41 -14.30 -4.87 23.38
N THR A 42 -15.32 -4.58 22.56
CA THR A 42 -15.38 -4.85 21.12
C THR A 42 -14.48 -3.93 20.29
N ALA A 43 -13.95 -2.85 20.86
CA ALA A 43 -13.04 -1.96 20.18
C ALA A 43 -11.61 -2.53 20.16
N VAL A 44 -11.11 -2.87 18.97
CA VAL A 44 -9.78 -3.46 18.76
C VAL A 44 -8.89 -2.48 18.02
N SER A 45 -7.65 -2.30 18.50
CA SER A 45 -6.63 -1.53 17.80
C SER A 45 -5.59 -2.44 17.18
N TYR A 46 -5.07 -2.03 16.01
CA TYR A 46 -4.08 -2.78 15.26
C TYR A 46 -2.89 -1.90 14.95
N TRP A 47 -1.71 -2.46 15.19
CA TRP A 47 -0.41 -1.81 15.11
C TRP A 47 0.51 -2.61 14.20
N LEU A 48 1.45 -1.93 13.54
CA LEU A 48 2.50 -2.61 12.80
C LEU A 48 3.40 -3.37 13.77
N SER A 49 3.73 -4.61 13.45
CA SER A 49 4.62 -5.44 14.27
C SER A 49 6.08 -5.26 13.89
N THR A 50 7.00 -5.45 14.83
CA THR A 50 8.44 -5.58 14.55
C THR A 50 8.73 -6.98 13.99
N ILE A 51 9.39 -7.06 12.85
CA ILE A 51 9.78 -8.33 12.20
C ILE A 51 11.31 -8.32 12.01
N ASP A 52 11.96 -9.41 12.38
CA ASP A 52 13.39 -9.61 12.11
C ASP A 52 13.60 -9.87 10.61
N ASP A 53 14.62 -9.25 10.01
CA ASP A 53 14.94 -9.36 8.58
C ASP A 53 15.07 -10.83 8.13
N ASN A 54 15.61 -11.70 8.99
CA ASN A 54 15.78 -13.12 8.67
C ASN A 54 14.46 -13.90 8.70
N LYS A 55 13.41 -13.34 9.32
CA LYS A 55 12.08 -13.97 9.49
C LYS A 55 10.99 -13.39 8.59
N MET A 56 11.29 -12.40 7.74
CA MET A 56 10.30 -11.74 6.87
C MET A 56 9.48 -12.69 5.98
N PHE A 57 10.11 -13.77 5.50
CA PHE A 57 9.50 -14.75 4.59
C PHE A 57 9.22 -16.10 5.24
N GLN A 58 9.30 -16.16 6.57
CA GLN A 58 8.97 -17.34 7.34
C GLN A 58 7.53 -17.25 7.86
N ARG A 59 6.96 -18.40 8.25
CA ARG A 59 5.65 -18.41 8.89
C ARG A 59 5.70 -17.59 10.19
N PRO A 60 4.81 -16.62 10.41
CA PRO A 60 4.78 -15.86 11.65
C PRO A 60 4.51 -16.76 12.86
N GLU A 61 5.29 -16.60 13.92
CA GLU A 61 5.06 -17.24 15.22
C GLU A 61 3.96 -16.47 15.98
N GLN A 62 2.90 -17.16 16.39
CA GLN A 62 1.83 -16.54 17.18
C GLN A 62 2.31 -16.27 18.61
N GLN A 63 2.09 -15.05 19.09
CA GLN A 63 2.48 -14.64 20.44
C GLN A 63 1.31 -13.91 21.12
N THR A 64 1.15 -14.14 22.42
CA THR A 64 0.19 -13.39 23.25
C THR A 64 0.98 -12.56 24.26
N LEU A 65 0.96 -11.25 24.08
CA LEU A 65 1.70 -10.30 24.91
C LEU A 65 0.79 -9.77 26.02
N LYS A 66 1.10 -10.10 27.28
CA LYS A 66 0.34 -9.64 28.46
C LYS A 66 1.03 -8.47 29.17
N SER A 67 2.29 -8.66 29.57
CA SER A 67 3.07 -7.69 30.35
C SER A 67 3.92 -6.77 29.46
N ASP A 68 4.58 -7.30 28.45
CA ASP A 68 5.37 -6.53 27.49
C ASP A 68 4.57 -6.27 26.22
N GLN A 69 3.74 -5.23 26.26
CA GLN A 69 2.83 -4.88 25.15
C GLN A 69 3.50 -4.07 24.05
N VAL A 70 4.74 -3.60 24.26
CA VAL A 70 5.38 -2.60 23.39
C VAL A 70 6.54 -3.19 22.57
N SER A 71 7.18 -4.28 23.03
CA SER A 71 8.35 -4.84 22.32
C SER A 71 8.09 -5.29 20.89
N LYS A 72 6.86 -5.68 20.57
CA LYS A 72 6.45 -6.05 19.20
C LYS A 72 5.79 -4.92 18.44
N VAL A 73 5.66 -3.72 19.00
CA VAL A 73 5.03 -2.58 18.31
C VAL A 73 6.08 -1.79 17.55
N SER A 74 5.90 -1.65 16.24
CA SER A 74 6.77 -0.87 15.36
C SER A 74 6.85 0.60 15.78
N ARG A 75 8.02 1.21 15.56
CA ARG A 75 8.30 2.62 15.85
C ARG A 75 8.30 3.42 14.55
N CYS A 76 8.02 4.71 14.67
CA CYS A 76 7.89 5.61 13.53
C CYS A 76 8.44 6.99 13.87
N ALA A 77 8.75 7.76 12.84
CA ALA A 77 9.13 9.16 12.94
C ALA A 77 8.30 9.98 11.95
N VAL A 78 7.81 11.13 12.40
CA VAL A 78 7.13 12.10 11.53
C VAL A 78 8.15 13.15 11.10
N CYS A 79 8.36 13.26 9.79
CA CYS A 79 9.34 14.17 9.21
C CYS A 79 8.66 15.24 8.35
N MET A 80 9.20 16.46 8.34
CA MET A 80 8.78 17.50 7.39
C MET A 80 9.52 17.33 6.07
N ARG A 81 8.79 17.15 4.97
CA ARG A 81 9.38 17.12 3.63
C ARG A 81 9.79 18.53 3.23
N ARG A 82 11.09 18.76 3.05
CA ARG A 82 11.60 19.96 2.38
C ARG A 82 11.33 19.81 0.90
N ARG A 83 10.42 20.62 0.35
CA ARG A 83 10.35 20.76 -1.11
C ARG A 83 11.59 21.56 -1.53
N PRO A 84 12.37 21.10 -2.53
CA PRO A 84 13.34 21.98 -3.15
C PRO A 84 12.57 23.24 -3.58
N ALA A 85 13.07 24.42 -3.21
CA ALA A 85 12.54 25.64 -3.81
C ALA A 85 12.67 25.48 -5.33
N PRO A 86 11.62 25.76 -6.12
CA PRO A 86 11.83 25.83 -7.56
C PRO A 86 12.96 26.84 -7.82
N PRO A 87 13.82 26.61 -8.82
CA PRO A 87 14.76 27.62 -9.24
C PRO A 87 14.00 28.93 -9.46
N ALA A 88 14.57 30.05 -9.02
CA ALA A 88 13.96 31.37 -9.10
C ALA A 88 13.37 31.60 -10.50
N GLY A 89 12.03 31.52 -10.63
CA GLY A 89 11.31 31.65 -11.90
C GLY A 89 10.37 30.49 -12.28
N GLY A 90 10.37 29.36 -11.56
CA GLY A 90 9.44 28.24 -11.84
C GLY A 90 8.24 28.19 -10.90
N PHE A 91 7.02 28.46 -11.40
CA PHE A 91 5.80 28.15 -10.66
C PHE A 91 5.59 26.62 -10.64
N SER A 92 5.93 25.97 -9.52
CA SER A 92 5.54 24.58 -9.31
C SER A 92 4.10 24.54 -8.83
N THR A 93 3.18 24.14 -9.71
CA THR A 93 1.79 23.79 -9.35
C THR A 93 1.85 22.71 -8.28
N GLY A 94 1.54 23.08 -7.04
CA GLY A 94 1.60 22.17 -5.90
C GLY A 94 0.65 21.00 -6.12
N GLY A 95 1.16 19.77 -6.05
CA GLY A 95 0.32 18.57 -5.97
C GLY A 95 0.79 17.36 -6.76
N ASP A 96 1.87 17.44 -7.54
CA ASP A 96 2.27 16.28 -8.35
C ASP A 96 2.81 15.11 -7.52
N VAL A 97 2.19 13.95 -7.72
CA VAL A 97 2.56 12.62 -7.19
C VAL A 97 4.01 12.27 -7.52
N ASP A 98 4.55 12.78 -8.62
CA ASP A 98 5.94 12.58 -9.05
C ASP A 98 6.97 13.18 -8.08
N SER A 99 6.54 14.03 -7.16
CA SER A 99 7.43 14.63 -6.14
C SER A 99 7.63 13.76 -4.89
N VAL A 100 6.93 12.63 -4.77
CA VAL A 100 7.10 11.69 -3.64
C VAL A 100 8.20 10.68 -3.99
N PRO A 101 9.34 10.65 -3.26
CA PRO A 101 10.31 9.58 -3.42
C PRO A 101 9.64 8.24 -3.08
N ASN A 102 9.69 7.27 -3.98
CA ASN A 102 9.00 5.97 -3.93
C ASN A 102 7.47 5.97 -4.12
N ALA A 103 6.86 7.00 -4.72
CA ALA A 103 5.53 6.80 -5.30
C ALA A 103 5.63 5.76 -6.42
N VAL A 104 5.24 4.51 -6.12
CA VAL A 104 5.04 3.48 -7.14
C VAL A 104 3.81 3.90 -7.94
N VAL A 105 4.00 4.75 -8.96
CA VAL A 105 2.98 5.02 -9.97
C VAL A 105 2.82 3.71 -10.75
N ARG A 106 1.89 2.85 -10.31
CA ARG A 106 1.46 1.70 -11.11
C ARG A 106 0.71 2.25 -12.32
N ARG A 107 1.44 2.68 -13.36
CA ARG A 107 0.86 2.96 -14.67
C ARG A 107 0.25 1.64 -15.16
N PRO A 108 -1.08 1.56 -15.41
CA PRO A 108 -1.64 0.40 -16.09
C PRO A 108 -0.89 0.27 -17.41
N ARG A 109 -0.19 -0.85 -17.64
CA ARG A 109 0.40 -1.10 -18.95
C ARG A 109 -0.76 -1.10 -19.95
N PRO A 110 -0.68 -0.34 -21.06
CA PRO A 110 -1.69 -0.46 -22.10
C PRO A 110 -1.66 -1.91 -22.58
N VAL A 111 -2.76 -2.61 -22.35
CA VAL A 111 -2.96 -3.97 -22.86
C VAL A 111 -2.96 -3.83 -24.37
N ARG A 112 -1.81 -4.09 -25.01
CA ARG A 112 -1.77 -4.26 -26.47
C ARG A 112 -2.56 -5.54 -26.78
N PRO A 113 -3.65 -5.49 -27.56
CA PRO A 113 -4.32 -6.70 -27.98
C PRO A 113 -3.35 -7.49 -28.84
N ARG A 114 -2.91 -8.67 -28.37
CA ARG A 114 -2.21 -9.62 -29.24
C ARG A 114 -3.26 -10.26 -30.14
N TYR A 115 -3.40 -9.74 -31.36
CA TYR A 115 -4.07 -10.49 -32.43
C TYR A 115 -3.20 -11.73 -32.74
N ARG A 116 -3.68 -12.89 -32.30
CA ARG A 116 -3.02 -14.18 -32.46
C ARG A 116 -3.17 -14.62 -33.92
N SER A 117 -2.21 -14.31 -34.78
CA SER A 117 -2.12 -14.93 -36.11
C SER A 117 -1.69 -16.39 -35.94
N GLY A 118 -2.65 -17.32 -36.09
CA GLY A 118 -2.43 -18.77 -36.03
C GLY A 118 -1.61 -19.30 -37.22
N PRO A 119 -1.08 -20.53 -37.13
CA PRO A 119 -0.16 -21.08 -38.12
C PRO A 119 -0.95 -21.86 -39.20
N TYR A 120 -1.23 -21.22 -40.33
CA TYR A 120 -1.44 -21.93 -41.59
C TYR A 120 -0.56 -21.28 -42.65
N ARG A 121 0.75 -21.57 -42.61
CA ARG A 121 1.63 -21.33 -43.75
C ARG A 121 1.38 -22.42 -44.78
N ARG A 122 0.47 -22.18 -45.73
CA ARG A 122 0.42 -22.92 -47.00
C ARG A 122 1.63 -22.48 -47.82
N GLY A 123 2.64 -23.33 -47.91
CA GLY A 123 3.87 -23.05 -48.65
C GLY A 123 3.62 -23.00 -50.16
N TYR A 124 3.95 -21.88 -50.79
CA TYR A 124 4.11 -21.78 -52.23
C TYR A 124 5.58 -21.48 -52.51
N ARG A 125 6.27 -22.39 -53.21
CA ARG A 125 7.63 -22.15 -53.71
C ARG A 125 7.51 -21.66 -55.16
N VAL A 126 7.87 -20.41 -55.39
CA VAL A 126 7.92 -19.84 -56.75
C VAL A 126 9.28 -20.20 -57.35
N VAL A 127 9.27 -21.03 -58.39
CA VAL A 127 10.44 -21.29 -59.23
C VAL A 127 10.03 -20.95 -60.66
N ASN A 128 10.76 -20.02 -61.29
CA ASN A 128 10.54 -19.54 -62.65
C ASN A 128 9.11 -19.07 -62.97
N GLY A 129 8.58 -18.15 -62.14
CA GLY A 129 7.47 -17.26 -62.53
C GLY A 129 6.09 -17.90 -62.76
N ARG A 130 5.90 -19.20 -62.50
CA ARG A 130 4.58 -19.85 -62.54
C ARG A 130 4.30 -20.58 -61.23
N GLN A 131 3.26 -20.17 -60.52
CA GLN A 131 2.83 -20.79 -59.26
C GLN A 131 2.12 -22.11 -59.53
N ARG A 132 2.67 -23.24 -59.04
CA ARG A 132 1.93 -24.50 -58.89
C ARG A 132 1.80 -24.85 -57.41
N ARG A 133 0.61 -25.30 -57.02
CA ARG A 133 0.32 -25.85 -55.69
C ARG A 133 1.08 -27.18 -55.53
N GLN A 134 1.74 -27.37 -54.39
CA GLN A 134 1.97 -28.72 -53.87
C GLN A 134 0.65 -29.24 -53.30
#